data_AF-A0A938FQ86-F1
#
_entry.id   AF-A0A938FQ86-F1
#
_cell.length_a   1.000
_cell.length_b   1.000
_cell.length_c   1.000
_cell.angle_alpha   90.00
_cell.angle_beta   90.00
_cell.angle_gamma   90.00
#
_symmetry.space_group_name_H-M   'P 1'
#
loop_
_entity.id
_entity.type
_entity.pdbx_description
1 polymer ?
#
loop_
_entity_poly.entity_id
_entity_poly.type
_entity_poly.pdbx_seq_one_letter_code
_entity_poly.pdbx_strand_id
1 'polypeptide(L)'
;MAVCGLLVSLTPSQVSAAATVGVSKTEKLADLEVVTISLAGIPAGQGVYVSQCFKPSLGQRAATGLICNGSVTETGTMIWATTDNSRGSQSASGALSLMMRSRFTKTDANNVSKTYDCGVSNCALFVYRDHRGITDTSLDAIVPLNFLPRQKITPAKLGLKKDGATYKVGQSVVISASKLVSSKGQKVFVSSFETRSICAVSGTTNSTIKFLKAGNCQLTLFSDGSAKFDQMIEKLTYIVK
;
A
#
# COMPACT_ATOMS: atom_id res chain seq x y z
N MET A 1 -64.82 27.98 -19.53
CA MET A 1 -63.86 26.85 -19.55
C MET A 1 -62.47 27.44 -19.75
N ALA A 2 -61.65 27.47 -18.71
CA ALA A 2 -60.26 27.91 -18.80
C ALA A 2 -59.35 26.69 -18.64
N VAL A 3 -58.62 26.35 -19.70
CA VAL A 3 -57.64 25.25 -19.71
C VAL A 3 -56.33 25.82 -19.16
N CYS A 4 -55.98 25.43 -17.94
CA CYS A 4 -54.72 25.78 -17.30
C CYS A 4 -53.64 24.79 -17.77
N GLY A 5 -52.72 25.26 -18.60
CA GLY A 5 -51.62 24.44 -19.14
C GLY A 5 -50.50 24.27 -18.11
N LEU A 6 -50.22 23.02 -17.74
CA LEU A 6 -49.08 22.65 -16.89
C LEU A 6 -47.79 22.75 -17.73
N LEU A 7 -46.92 23.72 -17.43
CA LEU A 7 -45.57 23.80 -17.97
C LEU A 7 -44.67 22.80 -17.24
N VAL A 8 -44.34 21.70 -17.90
CA VAL A 8 -43.32 20.74 -17.43
C VAL A 8 -41.95 21.30 -17.77
N SER A 9 -41.23 21.80 -16.77
CA SER A 9 -39.84 22.22 -16.88
C SER A 9 -38.93 20.99 -16.97
N LEU A 10 -38.49 20.66 -18.19
CA LEU A 10 -37.43 19.68 -18.42
C LEU A 10 -36.10 20.31 -18.01
N THR A 11 -35.58 19.95 -16.84
CA THR A 11 -34.20 20.28 -16.47
C THR A 11 -33.25 19.44 -17.34
N PRO A 12 -32.22 20.02 -17.98
CA PRO A 12 -31.24 19.24 -18.70
C PRO A 12 -30.54 18.30 -17.70
N SER A 13 -30.70 17.00 -17.91
CA SER A 13 -29.94 15.98 -17.19
C SER A 13 -28.47 16.20 -17.53
N GLN A 14 -27.69 16.72 -16.59
CA GLN A 14 -26.25 16.81 -16.78
C GLN A 14 -25.71 15.38 -16.78
N VAL A 15 -25.42 14.87 -17.97
CA VAL A 15 -24.64 13.65 -18.15
C VAL A 15 -23.27 13.95 -17.56
N SER A 16 -23.09 13.65 -16.28
CA SER A 16 -21.78 13.72 -15.65
C SER A 16 -20.96 12.59 -16.25
N ALA A 17 -19.99 12.95 -17.08
CA ALA A 17 -18.98 11.99 -17.51
C ALA A 17 -18.19 11.50 -16.29
N ALA A 18 -17.67 10.27 -16.37
CA ALA A 18 -16.77 9.73 -15.35
C ALA A 18 -15.64 10.71 -15.02
N ALA A 19 -15.23 10.73 -13.76
CA ALA A 19 -14.05 11.50 -13.35
C ALA A 19 -12.86 11.05 -14.22
N THR A 20 -12.19 12.02 -14.83
CA THR A 20 -10.96 11.74 -15.56
C THR A 20 -9.80 11.82 -14.58
N VAL A 21 -8.97 10.77 -14.55
CA VAL A 21 -7.90 10.62 -13.55
C VAL A 21 -6.56 10.49 -14.27
N GLY A 22 -5.68 11.46 -14.05
CA GLY A 22 -4.27 11.38 -14.45
C GLY A 22 -3.41 10.90 -13.28
N VAL A 23 -2.46 10.01 -13.53
CA VAL A 23 -1.51 9.53 -12.51
C VAL A 23 -0.10 9.57 -13.10
N SER A 24 0.86 10.12 -12.36
CA SER A 24 2.24 10.28 -12.84
C SER A 24 2.93 8.96 -13.19
N LYS A 25 2.49 7.85 -12.57
CA LYS A 25 2.98 6.50 -12.84
C LYS A 25 1.96 5.46 -12.39
N THR A 26 1.72 4.46 -13.24
CA THR A 26 0.81 3.34 -12.95
C THR A 26 1.49 1.98 -13.07
N GLU A 27 2.70 1.93 -13.64
CA GLU A 27 3.45 0.69 -13.86
C GLU A 27 4.81 0.71 -13.20
N LYS A 28 5.32 -0.48 -12.86
CA LYS A 28 6.61 -0.65 -12.17
C LYS A 28 6.69 0.21 -10.91
N LEU A 29 5.57 0.30 -10.18
CA LEU A 29 5.49 1.00 -8.91
C LEU A 29 6.29 0.23 -7.86
N ALA A 30 7.17 0.92 -7.13
CA ALA A 30 7.82 0.38 -5.94
C ALA A 30 6.91 0.53 -4.71
N ASP A 31 7.16 -0.22 -3.64
CA ASP A 31 6.53 0.06 -2.34
C ASP A 31 6.94 1.46 -1.86
N LEU A 32 6.00 2.18 -1.24
CA LEU A 32 6.19 3.55 -0.72
C LEU A 32 6.42 4.62 -1.80
N GLU A 33 6.30 4.28 -3.08
CA GLU A 33 6.41 5.27 -4.16
C GLU A 33 5.25 6.27 -4.09
N VAL A 34 5.56 7.57 -4.11
CA VAL A 34 4.55 8.63 -4.11
C VAL A 34 4.20 8.98 -5.55
N VAL A 35 2.92 8.88 -5.89
CA VAL A 35 2.40 9.30 -7.19
C VAL A 35 1.68 10.63 -7.08
N THR A 36 1.77 11.43 -8.14
CA THR A 36 0.96 12.64 -8.30
C THR A 36 -0.27 12.31 -9.12
N ILE A 37 -1.42 12.81 -8.67
CA ILE A 37 -2.74 12.55 -9.24
C ILE A 37 -3.36 13.88 -9.66
N SER A 38 -3.95 13.92 -10.85
CA SER A 38 -4.79 15.01 -11.32
C SER A 38 -6.21 14.51 -11.56
N LEU A 39 -7.19 15.36 -11.24
CA LEU A 39 -8.60 15.08 -11.45
C LEU A 39 -9.19 16.09 -12.43
N ALA A 40 -10.09 15.62 -13.28
CA ALA A 40 -10.91 16.47 -14.13
C ALA A 40 -12.34 15.90 -14.22
N GLY A 41 -13.30 16.76 -14.59
CA GLY A 41 -14.71 16.36 -14.68
C GLY A 41 -15.43 16.29 -13.32
N ILE A 42 -14.84 16.80 -12.24
CA ILE A 42 -15.53 16.92 -10.95
C ILE A 42 -16.42 18.16 -10.98
N PRO A 43 -17.75 18.04 -10.81
CA PRO A 43 -18.63 19.21 -10.87
C PRO A 43 -18.37 20.21 -9.74
N ALA A 44 -18.77 21.47 -9.96
CA ALA A 44 -18.67 22.52 -8.95
C ALA A 44 -19.49 22.16 -7.70
N GLY A 45 -18.93 22.42 -6.51
CA GLY A 45 -19.56 22.07 -5.23
C GLY A 45 -19.48 20.58 -4.86
N GLN A 46 -18.86 19.75 -5.69
CA GLN A 46 -18.76 18.30 -5.47
C GLN A 46 -17.38 17.88 -4.99
N GLY A 47 -17.31 16.66 -4.45
CA GLY A 47 -16.08 16.02 -4.04
C GLY A 47 -16.03 14.53 -4.35
N VAL A 48 -14.82 14.01 -4.32
CA VAL A 48 -14.51 12.59 -4.52
C VAL A 48 -13.54 12.10 -3.44
N TYR A 49 -13.63 10.81 -3.15
CA TYR A 49 -12.55 10.09 -2.47
C TYR A 49 -11.62 9.48 -3.52
N VAL A 50 -10.32 9.54 -3.24
CA VAL A 50 -9.26 8.92 -4.04
C VAL A 50 -8.46 8.00 -3.14
N SER A 51 -8.48 6.70 -3.42
CA SER A 51 -7.79 5.70 -2.59
C SER A 51 -7.23 4.55 -3.43
N GLN A 52 -6.16 3.94 -2.92
CA GLN A 52 -5.63 2.71 -3.47
C GLN A 52 -6.48 1.52 -2.99
N CYS A 53 -7.13 0.80 -3.90
CA CYS A 53 -8.05 -0.28 -3.57
C CYS A 53 -7.66 -1.61 -4.21
N PHE A 54 -7.97 -2.71 -3.52
CA PHE A 54 -7.76 -4.07 -3.98
C PHE A 54 -9.00 -4.55 -4.74
N LYS A 55 -8.82 -4.82 -6.04
CA LYS A 55 -9.84 -5.28 -6.99
C LYS A 55 -11.16 -4.50 -6.88
N PRO A 56 -11.14 -3.16 -6.94
CA PRO A 56 -12.37 -2.39 -6.90
C PRO A 56 -13.22 -2.68 -8.14
N SER A 57 -14.52 -2.52 -8.00
CA SER A 57 -15.48 -2.49 -9.11
C SER A 57 -16.25 -1.18 -9.10
N LEU A 58 -16.71 -0.73 -10.27
CA LEU A 58 -17.59 0.45 -10.35
C LEU A 58 -18.84 0.22 -9.50
N GLY A 59 -19.27 1.25 -8.79
CA GLY A 59 -20.39 1.20 -7.83
C GLY A 59 -20.05 0.58 -6.48
N GLN A 60 -18.85 0.04 -6.28
CA GLN A 60 -18.45 -0.53 -5.00
C GLN A 60 -18.17 0.59 -3.98
N ARG A 61 -18.56 0.36 -2.72
CA ARG A 61 -18.41 1.28 -1.58
C ARG A 61 -18.00 0.49 -0.35
N ALA A 62 -17.58 1.18 0.72
CA ALA A 62 -17.20 0.53 1.97
C ALA A 62 -18.31 -0.43 2.48
N ALA A 63 -19.57 0.01 2.42
CA ALA A 63 -20.73 -0.79 2.82
C ALA A 63 -20.96 -2.04 1.94
N THR A 64 -20.47 -2.05 0.71
CA THR A 64 -20.58 -3.19 -0.23
C THR A 64 -19.26 -3.95 -0.38
N GLY A 65 -18.32 -3.78 0.56
CA GLY A 65 -17.09 -4.55 0.64
C GLY A 65 -15.93 -3.98 -0.18
N LEU A 66 -15.91 -2.67 -0.46
CA LEU A 66 -14.73 -2.01 -1.05
C LEU A 66 -13.53 -2.13 -0.10
N ILE A 67 -12.41 -2.66 -0.60
CA ILE A 67 -11.20 -2.91 0.17
C ILE A 67 -10.12 -1.93 -0.27
N CYS A 68 -9.91 -0.86 0.50
CA CYS A 68 -8.85 0.11 0.23
C CYS A 68 -7.79 0.15 1.32
N ASN A 69 -6.60 0.60 0.91
CA ASN A 69 -5.50 0.95 1.77
C ASN A 69 -5.91 2.16 2.63
N GLY A 70 -6.16 1.88 3.90
CA GLY A 70 -6.66 2.84 4.88
C GLY A 70 -8.13 3.21 4.77
N SER A 71 -8.47 4.39 5.30
CA SER A 71 -9.84 4.83 5.56
C SER A 71 -9.94 6.35 5.73
N VAL A 72 -11.16 6.91 5.80
CA VAL A 72 -11.40 8.35 6.11
C VAL A 72 -10.76 8.78 7.43
N THR A 73 -10.53 7.85 8.35
CA THR A 73 -9.94 8.13 9.68
C THR A 73 -8.41 8.03 9.69
N GLU A 74 -7.80 7.56 8.61
CA GLU A 74 -6.35 7.33 8.51
C GLU A 74 -5.70 8.38 7.59
N THR A 75 -5.06 9.38 8.20
CA THR A 75 -4.35 10.45 7.48
C THR A 75 -3.33 9.87 6.50
N GLY A 76 -3.36 10.34 5.24
CA GLY A 76 -2.35 10.01 4.22
C GLY A 76 -2.57 8.70 3.45
N THR A 77 -3.66 7.97 3.73
CA THR A 77 -3.99 6.70 3.05
C THR A 77 -5.17 6.82 2.06
N MET A 78 -5.98 7.85 2.24
CA MET A 78 -7.05 8.25 1.33
C MET A 78 -7.10 9.78 1.26
N ILE A 79 -7.44 10.29 0.08
CA ILE A 79 -7.65 11.71 -0.15
C ILE A 79 -9.14 11.97 -0.29
N TRP A 80 -9.62 13.01 0.38
CA TRP A 80 -10.88 13.65 0.06
C TRP A 80 -10.59 14.95 -0.69
N ALA A 81 -11.03 15.04 -1.94
CA ALA A 81 -10.81 16.19 -2.79
C ALA A 81 -12.13 16.86 -3.18
N THR A 82 -12.23 18.18 -3.08
CA THR A 82 -13.44 18.94 -3.42
C THR A 82 -13.15 20.13 -4.34
N THR A 83 -14.15 20.55 -5.11
CA THR A 83 -14.06 21.77 -5.95
C THR A 83 -14.41 23.05 -5.21
N ASP A 84 -14.96 22.96 -3.99
CA ASP A 84 -15.39 24.09 -3.17
C ASP A 84 -14.47 24.38 -1.97
N ASN A 85 -13.32 23.71 -1.88
CA ASN A 85 -12.33 23.87 -0.80
C ASN A 85 -12.92 23.64 0.59
N SER A 86 -13.80 22.66 0.72
CA SER A 86 -14.40 22.33 2.01
C SER A 86 -13.37 21.98 3.07
N ARG A 87 -13.64 22.38 4.32
CA ARG A 87 -12.69 22.26 5.43
C ARG A 87 -12.19 20.82 5.58
N GLY A 88 -10.87 20.64 5.53
CA GLY A 88 -10.22 19.33 5.65
C GLY A 88 -10.11 18.54 4.34
N SER A 89 -10.71 19.03 3.25
CA SER A 89 -10.49 18.48 1.91
C SER A 89 -9.25 19.10 1.24
N GLN A 90 -8.71 18.38 0.27
CA GLN A 90 -7.75 18.92 -0.69
C GLN A 90 -8.50 19.50 -1.90
N SER A 91 -7.86 20.39 -2.67
CA SER A 91 -8.47 20.94 -3.88
C SER A 91 -8.50 19.89 -4.99
N ALA A 92 -9.68 19.60 -5.54
CA ALA A 92 -9.85 18.69 -6.68
C ALA A 92 -9.23 19.23 -7.98
N SER A 93 -9.01 20.55 -8.07
CA SER A 93 -8.32 21.19 -9.19
C SER A 93 -6.80 21.24 -9.01
N GLY A 94 -6.30 20.87 -7.83
CA GLY A 94 -4.88 20.84 -7.50
C GLY A 94 -4.23 19.48 -7.82
N ALA A 95 -2.90 19.46 -7.79
CA ALA A 95 -2.15 18.21 -7.78
C ALA A 95 -2.29 17.52 -6.42
N LEU A 96 -2.71 16.26 -6.44
CA LEU A 96 -2.85 15.43 -5.24
C LEU A 96 -1.69 14.45 -5.15
N SER A 97 -1.25 14.11 -3.94
CA SER A 97 -0.15 13.16 -3.73
C SER A 97 -0.60 12.01 -2.85
N LEU A 98 -0.36 10.78 -3.30
CA LEU A 98 -0.70 9.56 -2.55
C LEU A 98 0.47 8.57 -2.57
N MET A 99 0.84 8.06 -1.40
CA MET A 99 1.87 7.03 -1.26
C MET A 99 1.29 5.65 -1.59
N MET A 100 1.84 5.01 -2.61
CA MET A 100 1.44 3.69 -3.06
C MET A 100 2.07 2.60 -2.19
N ARG A 101 1.32 1.52 -1.96
CA ARG A 101 1.80 0.35 -1.21
C ARG A 101 1.65 -0.91 -2.05
N SER A 102 2.74 -1.65 -2.24
CA SER A 102 2.75 -2.96 -2.92
C SER A 102 1.85 -4.00 -2.23
N ARG A 103 1.56 -3.79 -0.94
CA ARG A 103 0.57 -4.50 -0.15
C ARG A 103 0.08 -3.63 1.00
N PHE A 104 -1.11 -3.89 1.50
CA PHE A 104 -1.61 -3.25 2.72
C PHE A 104 -2.37 -4.26 3.58
N THR A 105 -2.41 -4.03 4.89
CA THR A 105 -3.13 -4.88 5.84
C THR A 105 -4.35 -4.13 6.33
N LYS A 106 -5.50 -4.80 6.35
CA LYS A 106 -6.69 -4.31 7.05
C LYS A 106 -6.98 -5.21 8.23
N THR A 107 -7.35 -4.59 9.34
CA THR A 107 -7.86 -5.27 10.53
C THR A 107 -9.37 -5.10 10.55
N ASP A 108 -10.11 -6.19 10.70
CA ASP A 108 -11.57 -6.13 10.82
C ASP A 108 -12.00 -5.78 12.26
N ALA A 109 -13.32 -5.65 12.47
CA ALA A 109 -13.88 -5.34 13.78
C ALA A 109 -13.59 -6.40 14.87
N ASN A 110 -13.16 -7.60 14.48
CA ASN A 110 -12.81 -8.70 15.37
C ASN A 110 -11.29 -8.77 15.63
N ASN A 111 -10.54 -7.73 15.27
CA ASN A 111 -9.08 -7.68 15.34
C ASN A 111 -8.37 -8.72 14.46
N VAL A 112 -9.04 -9.25 13.44
CA VAL A 112 -8.42 -10.17 12.48
C VAL A 112 -7.75 -9.35 11.38
N SER A 113 -6.43 -9.47 11.27
CA SER A 113 -5.63 -8.83 10.23
C SER A 113 -5.58 -9.67 8.96
N LYS A 114 -5.88 -9.05 7.83
CA LYS A 114 -5.70 -9.64 6.49
C LYS A 114 -4.85 -8.73 5.62
N THR A 115 -3.81 -9.30 5.03
CA THR A 115 -2.93 -8.61 4.08
C THR A 115 -3.41 -8.82 2.65
N TYR A 116 -3.45 -7.73 1.88
CA TYR A 116 -3.83 -7.67 0.49
C TYR A 116 -2.60 -7.32 -0.34
N ASP A 117 -2.14 -8.26 -1.18
CA ASP A 117 -1.00 -8.05 -2.08
C ASP A 117 -1.48 -7.49 -3.42
N CYS A 118 -1.03 -6.28 -3.77
CA CYS A 118 -1.38 -5.61 -5.02
C CYS A 118 -0.78 -6.31 -6.24
N GLY A 119 0.46 -6.77 -6.12
CA GLY A 119 1.16 -7.45 -7.20
C GLY A 119 1.09 -6.66 -8.52
N VAL A 120 0.98 -7.39 -9.63
CA VAL A 120 0.98 -6.78 -10.97
C VAL A 120 -0.40 -6.38 -11.47
N SER A 121 -1.49 -6.67 -10.77
CA SER A 121 -2.84 -6.46 -11.31
C SER A 121 -3.98 -6.46 -10.29
N ASN A 122 -3.72 -6.58 -8.98
CA ASN A 122 -4.80 -6.69 -8.00
C ASN A 122 -5.19 -5.34 -7.39
N CYS A 123 -4.44 -4.26 -7.61
CA CYS A 123 -4.77 -2.95 -7.07
C CYS A 123 -5.04 -1.93 -8.17
N ALA A 124 -5.84 -0.93 -7.82
CA ALA A 124 -6.11 0.22 -8.64
C ALA A 124 -6.22 1.47 -7.76
N LEU A 125 -5.98 2.63 -8.32
CA LEU A 125 -6.48 3.87 -7.75
C LEU A 125 -7.98 3.93 -8.09
N PHE A 126 -8.82 4.01 -7.07
CA PHE A 126 -10.25 4.15 -7.23
C PHE A 126 -10.68 5.54 -6.82
N VAL A 127 -11.34 6.23 -7.74
CA VAL A 127 -11.99 7.52 -7.53
C VAL A 127 -13.49 7.27 -7.49
N TYR A 128 -14.17 7.78 -6.47
CA TYR A 128 -15.61 7.62 -6.32
C TYR A 128 -16.19 8.82 -5.57
N ARG A 129 -17.49 9.05 -5.74
CA ARG A 129 -18.14 10.22 -5.12
C ARG A 129 -18.02 10.21 -3.60
N ASP A 130 -17.80 11.39 -3.03
CA ASP A 130 -17.67 11.53 -1.58
C ASP A 130 -19.01 11.33 -0.84
N HIS A 131 -18.98 11.53 0.48
CA HIS A 131 -20.16 11.37 1.34
C HIS A 131 -21.36 12.25 0.96
N ARG A 132 -21.21 13.27 0.09
CA ARG A 132 -22.30 14.14 -0.37
C ARG A 132 -23.20 13.50 -1.41
N GLY A 133 -22.75 12.39 -2.00
CA GLY A 133 -23.48 11.67 -3.03
C GLY A 133 -22.98 10.24 -3.15
N ILE A 134 -22.74 9.57 -2.02
CA ILE A 134 -22.02 8.30 -1.97
C ILE A 134 -22.66 7.17 -2.80
N THR A 135 -23.95 7.27 -3.11
CA THR A 135 -24.68 6.31 -3.95
C THR A 135 -24.57 6.60 -5.45
N ASP A 136 -24.13 7.80 -5.83
CA ASP A 136 -23.92 8.16 -7.22
C ASP A 136 -22.55 7.64 -7.69
N THR A 137 -22.61 6.90 -8.80
CA THR A 137 -21.49 6.16 -9.39
C THR A 137 -21.00 6.82 -10.69
N SER A 138 -21.61 7.93 -11.09
CA SER A 138 -21.25 8.65 -12.32
C SER A 138 -19.83 9.21 -12.31
N LEU A 139 -19.23 9.38 -11.12
CA LEU A 139 -17.83 9.83 -10.96
C LEU A 139 -16.86 8.67 -10.70
N ASP A 140 -17.33 7.42 -10.74
CA ASP A 140 -16.46 6.29 -10.46
C ASP A 140 -15.42 6.09 -11.57
N ALA A 141 -14.15 5.99 -11.19
CA ALA A 141 -13.06 5.72 -12.12
C ALA A 141 -12.04 4.77 -11.48
N ILE A 142 -11.59 3.79 -12.27
CA ILE A 142 -10.59 2.79 -11.87
C ILE A 142 -9.35 2.98 -12.73
N VAL A 143 -8.22 3.27 -12.08
CA VAL A 143 -6.90 3.32 -12.73
C VAL A 143 -6.06 2.14 -12.25
N PRO A 144 -5.79 1.12 -13.09
CA PRO A 144 -4.98 -0.03 -12.71
C PRO A 144 -3.58 0.35 -12.22
N LEU A 145 -3.08 -0.34 -11.19
CA LEU A 145 -1.74 -0.15 -10.63
C LEU A 145 -0.95 -1.47 -10.70
N ASN A 146 0.20 -1.41 -11.37
CA ASN A 146 1.08 -2.56 -11.58
C ASN A 146 2.38 -2.34 -10.78
N PHE A 147 2.55 -3.07 -9.68
CA PHE A 147 3.74 -2.97 -8.84
C PHE A 147 4.87 -3.86 -9.34
N LEU A 148 6.10 -3.46 -9.04
CA LEU A 148 7.27 -4.32 -9.20
C LEU A 148 7.09 -5.61 -8.39
N PRO A 149 7.46 -6.77 -8.96
CA PRO A 149 7.45 -8.01 -8.22
C PRO A 149 8.30 -7.93 -6.96
N ARG A 150 7.73 -8.37 -5.83
CA ARG A 150 8.44 -8.42 -4.57
C ARG A 150 9.45 -9.54 -4.51
N GLN A 151 10.49 -9.26 -3.76
CA GLN A 151 11.49 -10.23 -3.36
C GLN A 151 11.13 -10.78 -1.97
N LYS A 152 11.48 -12.04 -1.72
CA LYS A 152 11.23 -12.72 -0.45
C LYS A 152 12.48 -13.50 -0.05
N ILE A 153 12.67 -13.70 1.25
CA ILE A 153 13.59 -14.71 1.74
C ILE A 153 12.87 -15.60 2.75
N THR A 154 13.36 -16.83 2.90
CA THR A 154 12.83 -17.76 3.88
C THR A 154 13.94 -18.01 4.89
N PRO A 155 13.75 -17.73 6.19
CA PRO A 155 14.80 -17.89 7.20
C PRO A 155 15.48 -19.27 7.17
N ALA A 156 14.70 -20.33 6.95
CA ALA A 156 15.22 -21.69 6.82
C ALA A 156 16.24 -21.86 5.68
N LYS A 157 16.08 -21.15 4.55
CA LYS A 157 17.06 -21.19 3.44
C LYS A 157 18.41 -20.58 3.82
N LEU A 158 18.41 -19.67 4.79
CA LEU A 158 19.62 -19.09 5.37
C LEU A 158 20.25 -19.96 6.47
N GLY A 159 19.62 -21.08 6.84
CA GLY A 159 20.01 -21.86 8.01
C GLY A 159 19.56 -21.24 9.34
N LEU A 160 18.66 -20.26 9.28
CA LEU A 160 18.07 -19.65 10.48
C LEU A 160 16.80 -20.41 10.88
N LYS A 161 16.52 -20.41 12.19
CA LYS A 161 15.22 -20.81 12.73
C LYS A 161 14.10 -19.89 12.22
N LYS A 162 12.86 -20.38 12.31
CA LYS A 162 11.66 -19.57 12.04
C LYS A 162 11.66 -18.29 12.88
N ASP A 163 11.02 -17.25 12.38
CA ASP A 163 10.84 -16.00 13.12
C ASP A 163 10.17 -16.24 14.48
N GLY A 164 10.58 -15.49 15.50
CA GLY A 164 10.17 -15.65 16.90
C GLY A 164 10.83 -16.81 17.65
N ALA A 165 11.67 -17.63 16.99
CA ALA A 165 12.32 -18.76 17.64
C ALA A 165 13.45 -18.34 18.61
N THR A 166 13.87 -19.30 19.42
CA THR A 166 14.92 -19.08 20.43
C THR A 166 16.32 -19.49 19.94
N TYR A 167 17.34 -18.70 20.29
CA TYR A 167 18.77 -19.07 20.25
C TYR A 167 19.39 -19.03 21.64
N LYS A 168 20.45 -19.83 21.84
CA LYS A 168 21.21 -19.79 23.09
C LYS A 168 22.19 -18.63 23.11
N VAL A 169 22.42 -18.02 24.27
CA VAL A 169 23.57 -17.10 24.47
C VAL A 169 24.87 -17.83 24.09
N GLY A 170 25.75 -17.14 23.35
CA GLY A 170 27.01 -17.66 22.81
C GLY A 170 26.86 -18.44 21.49
N GLN A 171 25.63 -18.81 21.09
CA GLN A 171 25.42 -19.50 19.82
C GLN A 171 25.79 -18.60 18.64
N SER A 172 26.22 -19.21 17.54
CA SER A 172 26.47 -18.53 16.27
C SER A 172 25.83 -19.26 15.10
N VAL A 173 25.46 -18.50 14.07
CA VAL A 173 25.02 -19.03 12.77
C VAL A 173 25.88 -18.40 11.68
N VAL A 174 26.45 -19.23 10.81
CA VAL A 174 27.18 -18.78 9.62
C VAL A 174 26.31 -19.01 8.40
N ILE A 175 26.11 -17.96 7.63
CA ILE A 175 25.36 -17.95 6.38
C ILE A 175 26.35 -17.82 5.24
N SER A 176 26.38 -18.81 4.35
CA SER A 176 27.23 -18.77 3.17
C SER A 176 26.76 -17.73 2.16
N ALA A 177 27.69 -17.13 1.42
CA ALA A 177 27.40 -16.18 0.34
C ALA A 177 26.37 -16.72 -0.66
N SER A 178 26.45 -18.01 -1.00
CA SER A 178 25.53 -18.70 -1.91
C SER A 178 24.08 -18.74 -1.42
N LYS A 179 23.85 -18.61 -0.09
CA LYS A 179 22.52 -18.56 0.50
C LYS A 179 22.00 -17.14 0.67
N LEU A 180 22.87 -16.12 0.64
CA LEU A 180 22.53 -14.70 0.72
C LEU A 180 21.95 -14.19 -0.61
N VAL A 181 20.91 -14.86 -1.07
CA VAL A 181 20.19 -14.56 -2.31
C VAL A 181 18.68 -14.59 -2.06
N SER A 182 17.97 -13.60 -2.60
CA SER A 182 16.51 -13.50 -2.49
C SER A 182 15.83 -14.52 -3.41
N SER A 183 14.51 -14.66 -3.30
CA SER A 183 13.68 -15.45 -4.22
C SER A 183 13.77 -15.01 -5.69
N LYS A 184 14.38 -13.85 -5.96
CA LYS A 184 14.63 -13.29 -7.29
C LYS A 184 16.12 -13.23 -7.65
N GLY A 185 16.96 -13.96 -6.91
CA GLY A 185 18.39 -14.06 -7.16
C GLY A 185 19.20 -12.80 -6.84
N GLN A 186 18.62 -11.83 -6.13
CA GLN A 186 19.33 -10.61 -5.74
C GLN A 186 20.12 -10.85 -4.46
N LYS A 187 21.26 -10.16 -4.31
CA LYS A 187 22.12 -10.26 -3.13
C LYS A 187 21.38 -9.77 -1.88
N VAL A 188 21.46 -10.56 -0.81
CA VAL A 188 20.88 -10.21 0.49
C VAL A 188 21.96 -9.83 1.48
N PHE A 189 21.71 -8.75 2.22
CA PHE A 189 22.52 -8.26 3.31
C PHE A 189 21.79 -8.51 4.62
N VAL A 190 22.52 -8.90 5.67
CA VAL A 190 21.97 -9.16 7.01
C VAL A 190 22.61 -8.18 7.98
N SER A 191 21.82 -7.56 8.83
CA SER A 191 22.29 -6.61 9.85
C SER A 191 21.51 -6.76 11.15
N SER A 192 22.05 -6.27 12.26
CA SER A 192 21.40 -6.28 13.58
C SER A 192 21.50 -4.92 14.28
N PHE A 193 21.52 -3.82 13.52
CA PHE A 193 21.85 -2.50 14.05
C PHE A 193 21.01 -2.08 15.27
N GLU A 194 19.70 -2.35 15.24
CA GLU A 194 18.76 -2.00 16.32
C GLU A 194 19.04 -2.76 17.63
N THR A 195 19.66 -3.95 17.56
CA THR A 195 19.83 -4.86 18.71
C THR A 195 21.26 -5.41 18.80
N ARG A 196 22.25 -4.63 18.33
CA ARG A 196 23.66 -5.06 18.21
C ARG A 196 24.30 -5.56 19.50
N SER A 197 23.79 -5.12 20.66
CA SER A 197 24.22 -5.55 21.99
C SER A 197 23.71 -6.94 22.38
N ILE A 198 22.63 -7.40 21.75
CA ILE A 198 22.00 -8.72 21.95
C ILE A 198 22.52 -9.71 20.90
N CYS A 199 22.65 -9.28 19.64
CA CYS A 199 23.25 -10.08 18.58
C CYS A 199 24.04 -9.22 17.61
N ALA A 200 25.20 -9.71 17.17
CA ALA A 200 26.07 -9.00 16.23
C ALA A 200 26.19 -9.77 14.92
N VAL A 201 26.08 -9.04 13.80
CA VAL A 201 26.36 -9.57 12.46
C VAL A 201 27.74 -9.09 12.01
N SER A 202 28.55 -10.01 11.49
CA SER A 202 29.85 -9.70 10.90
C SER A 202 30.09 -10.46 9.59
N GLY A 203 31.10 -10.01 8.83
CA GLY A 203 31.49 -10.60 7.55
C GLY A 203 30.78 -9.97 6.35
N THR A 204 31.52 -9.83 5.24
CA THR A 204 31.10 -9.11 4.02
C THR A 204 30.72 -10.05 2.86
N THR A 205 31.27 -11.27 2.87
CA THR A 205 31.00 -12.31 1.87
C THR A 205 30.11 -13.41 2.44
N ASN A 206 30.53 -13.99 3.57
CA ASN A 206 29.68 -14.80 4.43
C ASN A 206 29.23 -13.94 5.61
N SER A 207 28.02 -14.14 6.10
CA SER A 207 27.52 -13.43 7.29
C SER A 207 27.53 -14.36 8.49
N THR A 208 28.16 -13.93 9.58
CA THR A 208 28.10 -14.62 10.87
C THR A 208 27.23 -13.81 11.82
N ILE A 209 26.21 -14.46 12.38
CA ILE A 209 25.37 -13.90 13.44
C ILE A 209 25.83 -14.53 14.75
N LYS A 210 26.25 -13.70 15.72
CA LYS A 210 26.57 -14.13 17.09
C LYS A 210 25.48 -13.65 18.04
N PHE A 211 24.93 -14.55 18.84
CA PHE A 211 23.94 -14.23 19.87
C PHE A 211 24.67 -13.99 21.19
N LEU A 212 24.85 -12.72 21.56
CA LEU A 212 25.80 -12.28 22.58
C LEU A 212 25.22 -12.26 24.00
N LYS A 213 23.96 -11.83 24.14
CA LYS A 213 23.32 -11.59 25.44
C LYS A 213 21.85 -11.99 25.38
N ALA A 214 21.25 -12.28 26.53
CA ALA A 214 19.83 -12.55 26.61
C ALA A 214 19.00 -11.31 26.23
N GLY A 215 17.89 -11.51 25.51
CA GLY A 215 17.03 -10.44 25.02
C GLY A 215 16.48 -10.72 23.61
N ASN A 216 15.81 -9.72 23.03
CA ASN A 216 15.29 -9.81 21.67
C ASN A 216 16.34 -9.35 20.67
N CYS A 217 16.78 -10.27 19.81
CA CYS A 217 17.66 -10.01 18.67
C CYS A 217 16.80 -9.74 17.43
N GLN A 218 16.87 -8.52 16.89
CA GLN A 218 16.25 -8.17 15.62
C GLN A 218 17.31 -8.19 14.51
N LEU A 219 17.08 -9.00 13.50
CA LEU A 219 17.83 -9.00 12.24
C LEU A 219 17.03 -8.30 11.16
N THR A 220 17.69 -7.41 10.41
CA THR A 220 17.15 -6.83 9.18
C THR A 220 17.84 -7.46 7.98
N LEU A 221 17.05 -8.08 7.12
CA LEU A 221 17.45 -8.66 5.86
C LEU A 221 17.06 -7.70 4.75
N PHE A 222 18.04 -7.32 3.94
CA PHE A 222 17.93 -6.28 2.95
C PHE A 222 18.34 -6.79 1.59
N SER A 223 17.60 -6.45 0.54
CA SER A 223 18.03 -6.61 -0.84
C SER A 223 17.62 -5.39 -1.62
N ASP A 224 18.54 -4.88 -2.44
CA ASP A 224 18.27 -3.71 -3.28
C ASP A 224 17.08 -3.94 -4.22
N GLY A 225 16.34 -2.85 -4.46
CA GLY A 225 15.38 -2.77 -5.55
C GLY A 225 16.09 -2.57 -6.90
N SER A 226 15.36 -2.80 -7.98
CA SER A 226 15.82 -2.55 -9.35
C SER A 226 14.65 -2.16 -10.23
N ALA A 227 14.92 -1.85 -11.51
CA ALA A 227 13.86 -1.66 -12.51
C ALA A 227 12.96 -2.89 -12.72
N LYS A 228 13.33 -4.07 -12.19
CA LYS A 228 12.61 -5.34 -12.34
C LYS A 228 11.98 -5.86 -11.05
N PHE A 229 12.46 -5.42 -9.89
CA PHE A 229 12.05 -5.97 -8.59
C PHE A 229 11.97 -4.87 -7.55
N ASP A 230 10.97 -4.96 -6.70
CA ASP A 230 10.84 -4.07 -5.56
C ASP A 230 11.93 -4.34 -4.53
N GLN A 231 12.27 -3.34 -3.71
CA GLN A 231 13.22 -3.51 -2.62
C GLN A 231 12.72 -4.54 -1.60
N MET A 232 13.63 -5.27 -0.97
CA MET A 232 13.32 -6.16 0.13
C MET A 232 13.82 -5.60 1.45
N ILE A 233 12.94 -5.43 2.41
CA ILE A 233 13.28 -5.22 3.82
C ILE A 233 12.44 -6.21 4.64
N GLU A 234 13.10 -7.18 5.27
CA GLU A 234 12.47 -8.18 6.11
C GLU A 234 13.09 -8.16 7.50
N LYS A 235 12.26 -8.03 8.53
CA LYS A 235 12.70 -8.04 9.92
C LYS A 235 12.39 -9.41 10.53
N LEU A 236 13.40 -10.04 11.12
CA LEU A 236 13.25 -11.27 11.91
C LEU A 236 13.60 -10.94 13.36
N THR A 237 12.80 -11.44 14.29
CA THR A 237 12.99 -11.31 15.73
C THR A 237 13.26 -12.66 16.34
N TYR A 238 14.35 -12.78 17.09
CA TYR A 238 14.71 -13.98 17.81
C TYR A 238 14.83 -13.71 19.30
N ILE A 239 14.45 -14.70 20.11
CA ILE A 239 14.60 -14.65 21.56
C ILE A 239 15.95 -15.28 21.90
N VAL A 240 16.83 -14.55 22.57
CA VAL A 240 18.12 -15.06 23.06
C VAL A 240 18.02 -15.32 24.55
N LYS A 241 18.37 -16.53 24.99
CA LYS A 241 18.41 -16.90 26.42
C LYS A 241 19.45 -17.97 26.71
#